data_AF-A0A914Q729-F1
#
_entry.id   AF-A0A914Q729-F1
#
_cell.length_a   1.000
_cell.length_b   1.000
_cell.length_c   1.000
_cell.angle_alpha   90.00
_cell.angle_beta   90.00
_cell.angle_gamma   90.00
#
_symmetry.space_group_name_H-M   'P 1'
#
loop_
_entity.id
_entity.type
_entity.pdbx_description
1 polymer ?
#
loop_
_entity_poly.entity_id
_entity_poly.type
_entity_poly.pdbx_seq_one_letter_code
_entity_poly.pdbx_strand_id
1 'polypeptide(L)'
;MGGAVIRQLEAVVSPEILQKALQSYIHKYQFSNANYQQLLNEIQNAVDETELKDWCGKAFNVTNFMNLWLNQEGHPSLNVDYLNGTFLITQNVQNGTNEKLWPLPVFVQLNNNQKRIYWSARKFYGTLI
;
A
#
# COMPACT_ATOMS: atom_id res chain seq x y z
N MET A 1 -9.09 -11.88 -3.07
CA MET A 1 -8.60 -10.53 -3.44
C MET A 1 -8.69 -9.55 -2.28
N GLY A 2 -9.82 -9.44 -1.57
CA GLY A 2 -9.96 -8.51 -0.42
C GLY A 2 -8.90 -8.66 0.69
N GLY A 3 -8.59 -9.89 1.13
CA GLY A 3 -7.58 -10.11 2.18
C GLY A 3 -6.15 -9.69 1.80
N ALA A 4 -5.78 -9.80 0.52
CA ALA A 4 -4.46 -9.40 0.05
C ALA A 4 -4.30 -7.86 0.04
N VAL A 5 -5.36 -7.13 -0.30
CA VAL A 5 -5.37 -5.66 -0.27
C VAL A 5 -5.27 -5.15 1.16
N ILE A 6 -5.97 -5.78 2.11
CA ILE A 6 -5.85 -5.44 3.54
C ILE A 6 -4.43 -5.71 4.05
N ARG A 7 -3.81 -6.83 3.64
CA ARG A 7 -2.41 -7.14 3.96
C ARG A 7 -1.44 -6.11 3.40
N GLN A 8 -1.71 -5.57 2.22
CA GLN A 8 -0.91 -4.48 1.64
C GLN A 8 -1.10 -3.17 2.42
N LEU A 9 -2.33 -2.85 2.81
CA LEU A 9 -2.61 -1.71 3.67
C LEU A 9 -1.86 -1.82 5.00
N GLU A 10 -1.94 -2.98 5.66
CA GLU A 10 -1.19 -3.31 6.89
C GLU A 10 0.31 -3.03 6.73
N ALA A 11 0.88 -3.44 5.59
CA ALA A 11 2.30 -3.26 5.32
C ALA A 11 2.70 -1.78 5.15
N VAL A 12 1.78 -0.91 4.73
CA VAL A 12 1.99 0.53 4.54
C VAL A 12 1.80 1.31 5.83
N VAL A 13 0.65 1.10 6.50
CA VAL A 13 0.31 1.85 7.71
C VAL A 13 0.97 1.28 8.96
N SER A 14 1.66 0.14 8.84
CA SER A 14 2.20 -0.67 9.95
C SER A 14 1.13 -1.51 10.67
N PRO A 15 1.50 -2.71 11.16
CA PRO A 15 0.58 -3.61 11.87
C PRO A 15 -0.06 -2.97 13.11
N GLU A 16 0.69 -2.16 13.86
CA GLU A 16 0.25 -1.54 15.10
C GLU A 16 -0.90 -0.54 14.87
N ILE A 17 -0.79 0.28 13.83
CA ILE A 17 -1.81 1.28 13.47
C ILE A 17 -3.07 0.58 12.97
N LEU A 18 -2.92 -0.45 12.14
CA LEU A 18 -4.06 -1.23 11.67
C LEU A 18 -4.77 -1.93 12.85
N GLN A 19 -4.01 -2.51 13.78
CA GLN A 19 -4.57 -3.16 14.96
C GLN A 19 -5.33 -2.16 15.84
N LYS A 20 -4.75 -0.98 16.11
CA LYS A 20 -5.39 0.09 16.88
C LYS A 20 -6.70 0.55 16.22
N ALA A 21 -6.67 0.78 14.90
CA ALA A 21 -7.85 1.15 14.12
C ALA A 21 -8.95 0.08 14.18
N LEU A 22 -8.58 -1.20 14.05
CA LEU A 22 -9.53 -2.32 14.14
C LEU A 22 -10.16 -2.45 15.53
N GLN A 23 -9.37 -2.27 16.60
CA GLN A 23 -9.89 -2.26 17.96
C GLN A 23 -10.89 -1.11 18.17
N SER A 24 -10.55 0.10 17.71
CA SER A 24 -11.46 1.26 17.74
C SER A 24 -12.75 0.98 16.99
N TYR A 25 -12.64 0.47 15.75
CA TYR A 25 -13.79 0.14 14.91
C TYR A 25 -14.72 -0.89 15.56
N ILE A 26 -14.17 -2.01 16.04
CA ILE A 26 -14.97 -3.08 16.67
C ILE A 26 -15.68 -2.53 17.92
N HIS A 27 -14.98 -1.76 18.75
CA HIS A 27 -15.57 -1.19 19.97
C HIS A 27 -16.64 -0.14 19.67
N LYS A 28 -16.45 0.69 18.64
CA LYS A 28 -17.34 1.79 18.29
C LYS A 28 -18.61 1.32 17.58
N TYR A 29 -18.50 0.27 16.76
CA TYR A 29 -19.61 -0.27 15.97
C TYR A 29 -20.11 -1.62 16.52
N GLN A 30 -19.75 -1.98 17.75
CA GLN A 30 -20.32 -3.15 18.42
C GLN A 30 -21.85 -3.06 18.44
N PHE A 31 -22.50 -4.18 18.14
CA PHE A 31 -23.97 -4.29 18.05
C PHE A 31 -24.62 -3.40 16.95
N SER A 32 -23.83 -2.84 16.03
CA SER A 32 -24.30 -2.08 14.88
C SER A 32 -23.99 -2.80 13.56
N ASN A 33 -24.44 -2.23 12.45
CA ASN A 33 -24.15 -2.74 11.11
C ASN A 33 -22.72 -2.36 10.69
N ALA A 34 -22.00 -3.31 10.11
CA ALA A 34 -20.67 -3.07 9.59
C ALA A 34 -20.73 -2.36 8.22
N ASN A 35 -20.14 -1.17 8.12
CA ASN A 35 -19.96 -0.47 6.85
C ASN A 35 -18.47 -0.34 6.53
N TYR A 36 -18.09 -0.74 5.32
CA TYR A 36 -16.73 -0.59 4.81
C TYR A 36 -16.19 0.85 4.90
N GLN A 37 -17.02 1.86 4.63
CA GLN A 37 -16.60 3.26 4.74
C GLN A 37 -16.27 3.65 6.19
N GLN A 38 -16.98 3.08 7.18
CA GLN A 38 -16.70 3.32 8.59
C GLN A 38 -15.36 2.70 8.99
N LEU A 39 -15.07 1.48 8.51
CA LEU A 39 -13.77 0.85 8.72
C LEU A 39 -12.62 1.70 8.16
N LEU A 40 -12.74 2.17 6.92
CA LEU A 40 -11.72 3.01 6.30
C LEU A 40 -11.50 4.32 7.06
N ASN A 41 -12.58 4.95 7.55
CA ASN A 41 -12.48 6.16 8.35
C ASN A 41 -11.75 5.94 9.68
N GLU A 42 -12.00 4.82 10.37
CA GLU A 42 -11.27 4.49 11.59
C GLU A 42 -9.78 4.25 11.32
N ILE A 43 -9.43 3.64 10.19
CA ILE A 43 -8.03 3.49 9.77
C ILE A 43 -7.42 4.84 9.41
N GLN A 44 -8.15 5.72 8.70
CA GLN A 44 -7.67 7.06 8.39
C GLN A 44 -7.38 7.87 9.66
N ASN A 45 -8.28 7.84 10.64
CA ASN A 45 -8.08 8.54 11.91
C ASN A 45 -6.80 8.06 12.63
N ALA A 46 -6.54 6.76 12.63
CA ALA A 46 -5.33 6.20 13.23
C ALA A 46 -4.06 6.56 12.45
N VAL A 47 -4.16 6.73 11.12
CA VAL A 47 -3.04 7.17 10.26
C VAL A 47 -2.80 8.68 10.40
N ASP A 48 -3.84 9.50 10.58
CA ASP A 48 -3.72 10.95 10.73
C ASP A 48 -2.96 11.35 12.00
N GLU A 49 -2.89 10.46 12.99
CA GLU A 49 -2.00 10.59 14.17
C GLU A 49 -0.52 10.42 13.82
N THR A 50 -0.19 10.07 12.57
CA THR A 50 1.18 9.83 12.09
C THR A 50 1.56 10.70 10.91
N GLU A 51 2.86 10.96 10.74
CA GLU A 51 3.39 11.70 9.58
C GLU A 51 3.52 10.83 8.31
N LEU A 52 2.61 9.86 8.12
CA LEU A 52 2.66 8.95 6.98
C LEU A 52 2.33 9.70 5.69
N LYS A 53 3.27 9.63 4.73
CA LYS A 53 3.11 10.23 3.41
C LYS A 53 2.74 9.18 2.36
N ASP A 54 1.90 9.59 1.41
CA ASP A 54 1.57 8.81 0.22
C ASP A 54 2.72 8.76 -0.80
N TRP A 55 2.51 7.99 -1.87
CA TRP A 55 3.43 7.84 -2.99
C TRP A 55 3.71 9.15 -3.76
N CYS A 56 2.94 10.20 -3.51
CA CYS A 56 3.09 11.54 -4.08
C CYS A 56 3.72 12.54 -3.09
N GLY A 57 4.08 12.11 -1.88
CA GLY A 57 4.62 12.97 -0.82
C GLY A 57 3.58 13.81 -0.06
N LYS A 58 2.29 13.53 -0.23
CA LYS A 58 1.16 14.16 0.49
C LYS A 58 0.73 13.30 1.67
N ALA A 59 -0.18 13.78 2.52
CA ALA A 59 -0.74 12.97 3.61
C ALA A 59 -1.42 11.69 3.07
N PHE A 60 -1.16 10.55 3.71
CA PHE A 60 -1.69 9.26 3.26
C PHE A 60 -3.21 9.21 3.37
N ASN A 61 -3.89 9.00 2.24
CA ASN A 61 -5.34 8.83 2.19
C ASN A 61 -5.71 7.36 1.96
N VAL A 62 -6.21 6.72 3.02
CA VAL A 62 -6.57 5.29 3.08
C VAL A 62 -7.69 4.97 2.09
N THR A 63 -8.73 5.81 2.02
CA THR A 63 -9.87 5.61 1.12
C THR A 63 -9.45 5.68 -0.33
N ASN A 64 -8.59 6.64 -0.69
CA ASN A 64 -8.06 6.75 -2.04
C ASN A 64 -7.21 5.53 -2.42
N PHE A 65 -6.30 5.12 -1.53
CA PHE A 65 -5.48 3.92 -1.73
C PHE A 65 -6.37 2.69 -1.98
N MET A 66 -7.33 2.44 -1.09
CA MET A 66 -8.20 1.28 -1.22
C MET A 66 -9.11 1.33 -2.46
N ASN A 67 -9.59 2.50 -2.85
CA ASN A 67 -10.38 2.66 -4.08
C ASN A 67 -9.56 2.34 -5.33
N LEU A 68 -8.27 2.70 -5.37
CA LEU A 68 -7.38 2.34 -6.47
C LEU A 68 -7.16 0.82 -6.56
N TRP A 69 -7.16 0.13 -5.42
CA TRP A 69 -7.03 -1.34 -5.38
C TRP A 69 -8.34 -2.08 -5.68
N LEU A 70 -9.49 -1.53 -5.29
CA LEU A 70 -10.80 -2.19 -5.43
C LEU A 70 -11.48 -1.90 -6.77
N ASN A 71 -11.32 -0.69 -7.32
CA ASN A 71 -12.01 -0.27 -8.55
C ASN A 71 -11.19 -0.52 -9.82
N GLN A 72 -9.92 -0.90 -9.71
CA GLN A 72 -9.10 -1.25 -10.87
C GLN A 72 -9.19 -2.75 -11.15
N GLU A 73 -9.76 -3.11 -12.30
CA GLU A 73 -9.78 -4.48 -12.77
C GLU A 73 -8.35 -4.98 -13.10
N GLY A 74 -8.03 -6.19 -12.64
CA GLY A 74 -6.75 -6.84 -12.88
C GLY A 74 -5.78 -6.72 -11.70
N HIS A 75 -4.50 -6.96 -11.97
CA HIS A 75 -3.43 -6.81 -11.01
C HIS A 75 -2.14 -6.38 -11.71
N PRO A 76 -1.29 -5.60 -11.05
CA PRO A 76 0.00 -5.24 -11.60
C PRO A 76 0.95 -6.44 -11.60
N SER A 77 1.72 -6.59 -12.68
CA SER A 77 2.88 -7.48 -12.72
C SER A 77 4.15 -6.64 -12.51
N LEU A 78 5.02 -7.10 -11.62
CA LEU A 78 6.31 -6.45 -11.37
C LEU A 78 7.40 -7.26 -12.05
N ASN A 79 8.19 -6.62 -12.91
CA ASN A 79 9.44 -7.17 -13.41
C ASN A 79 10.60 -6.58 -12.62
N VAL A 80 11.52 -7.43 -12.17
CA VAL A 80 12.71 -7.03 -11.43
C VAL A 80 13.93 -7.50 -12.21
N ASP A 81 14.66 -6.55 -12.78
CA ASP A 81 15.89 -6.80 -13.51
C ASP A 81 17.08 -6.45 -12.60
N TYR A 82 18.05 -7.35 -12.46
CA TYR A 82 19.25 -7.13 -11.65
C TYR A 82 20.49 -7.09 -12.55
N LEU A 83 21.17 -5.94 -12.57
CA LEU A 83 22.34 -5.69 -13.41
C LEU A 83 23.42 -4.98 -12.59
N ASN A 84 24.58 -5.62 -12.42
CA ASN A 84 25.78 -5.03 -11.80
C ASN A 84 25.54 -4.28 -10.48
N GLY A 85 24.85 -4.92 -9.52
CA GLY A 85 24.58 -4.31 -8.20
C GLY A 85 23.44 -3.29 -8.20
N THR A 86 22.81 -3.02 -9.35
CA THR A 86 21.61 -2.18 -9.45
C THR A 86 20.41 -3.05 -9.79
N PHE A 87 19.28 -2.80 -9.13
CA PHE A 87 18.01 -3.42 -9.48
C PHE A 87 17.07 -2.39 -10.11
N LEU A 88 16.42 -2.79 -11.19
CA LEU A 88 15.39 -2.05 -11.91
C LEU A 88 14.05 -2.74 -11.70
N ILE A 89 13.10 -2.02 -11.11
CA ILE A 89 11.73 -2.51 -10.95
C ILE A 89 10.84 -1.79 -11.94
N THR A 90 10.14 -2.57 -12.78
CA THR A 90 9.18 -2.06 -13.77
C THR A 90 7.81 -2.66 -13.52
N GLN A 91 6.79 -1.81 -13.47
CA GLN A 91 5.39 -2.24 -13.36
C GLN A 91 4.78 -2.38 -14.75
N ASN A 92 4.34 -3.60 -15.09
CA ASN A 92 3.64 -3.92 -16.32
C ASN A 92 2.17 -4.26 -16.02
N VAL A 93 1.27 -3.72 -16.83
CA VAL A 93 -0.16 -3.98 -16.76
C VAL A 93 -0.51 -4.96 -17.86
N GLN A 94 -1.00 -6.16 -17.50
CA GLN A 94 -1.24 -7.21 -18.51
C GLN A 94 -2.44 -6.93 -19.42
N ASN A 95 -3.30 -5.95 -19.14
CA ASN A 95 -4.54 -5.76 -19.92
C ASN A 95 -5.15 -4.34 -19.85
N GLY A 96 -4.42 -3.30 -20.27
CA GLY A 96 -5.01 -1.95 -20.27
C GLY A 96 -4.34 -0.97 -21.21
N THR A 97 -5.07 -0.56 -22.23
CA THR A 97 -4.74 0.50 -23.20
C THR A 97 -4.64 1.91 -22.59
N ASN A 98 -4.79 2.06 -21.28
CA ASN A 98 -4.67 3.34 -20.57
C ASN A 98 -3.79 3.18 -19.33
N GLU A 99 -3.04 4.22 -19.01
CA GLU A 99 -1.99 4.36 -17.99
C GLU A 99 -2.45 4.09 -16.54
N LYS A 100 -2.94 2.90 -16.23
CA LYS A 100 -3.35 2.50 -14.88
C LYS A 100 -2.11 2.10 -14.08
N LEU A 101 -1.64 2.99 -13.21
CA LEU A 101 -0.58 2.73 -12.25
C LEU A 101 -1.21 2.37 -10.90
N TRP A 102 -0.82 1.23 -10.33
CA TRP A 102 -1.18 0.89 -8.94
C TRP A 102 -0.15 1.45 -7.98
N PRO A 103 -0.56 2.10 -6.88
CA PRO A 103 0.34 2.46 -5.80
C PRO A 103 0.77 1.19 -5.04
N LEU A 104 1.78 0.49 -5.56
CA LEU A 104 2.36 -0.67 -4.88
C LEU A 104 3.41 -0.24 -3.87
N PRO A 105 3.26 -0.61 -2.60
CA PRO A 105 4.36 -0.58 -1.65
C PRO A 105 5.29 -1.77 -1.95
N VAL A 106 6.47 -1.50 -2.50
CA VAL A 106 7.50 -2.51 -2.74
C VAL A 106 8.48 -2.44 -1.59
N PHE A 107 8.63 -3.56 -0.86
CA PHE A 107 9.58 -3.68 0.23
C PHE A 107 10.82 -4.37 -0.28
N VAL A 108 11.95 -3.67 -0.25
CA VAL A 108 13.26 -4.26 -0.58
C VAL A 108 14.00 -4.51 0.72
N GLN A 109 14.37 -5.76 0.95
CA GLN A 109 15.21 -6.18 2.06
C GLN A 109 16.58 -6.54 1.50
N LEU A 110 17.59 -5.78 1.90
CA LEU A 110 18.99 -6.07 1.62
C LEU A 110 19.57 -6.85 2.80
N ASN A 111 20.59 -7.68 2.55
CA ASN A 111 21.17 -8.67 3.46
C ASN A 111 21.53 -8.18 4.89
N ASN A 112 21.43 -6.88 5.18
CA ASN A 112 21.70 -6.25 6.48
C ASN A 112 20.45 -5.63 7.15
N ASN A 113 19.27 -6.25 7.07
CA ASN A 113 18.05 -5.89 7.84
C ASN A 113 17.41 -4.51 7.58
N GLN A 114 17.87 -3.72 6.61
CA GLN A 114 17.18 -2.48 6.24
C GLN A 114 16.02 -2.78 5.27
N LYS A 115 14.80 -2.82 5.80
CA LYS A 115 13.56 -2.86 5.01
C LYS A 115 13.24 -1.44 4.53
N ARG A 116 13.47 -1.15 3.25
CA ARG A 116 13.10 0.13 2.65
C ARG A 116 11.81 -0.02 1.85
N ILE A 117 10.91 0.96 1.99
CA ILE A 117 9.68 1.04 1.20
C ILE A 117 9.98 1.89 -0.02
N TYR A 118 9.78 1.31 -1.20
CA TYR A 118 9.80 2.02 -2.46
C TYR A 118 8.38 2.02 -3.04
N TRP A 119 7.91 3.19 -3.44
CA TRP A 119 6.66 3.30 -4.17
C TRP A 119 6.93 3.00 -5.65
N SER A 120 6.14 2.09 -6.22
CA SER A 120 6.22 1.79 -7.64
C SER A 120 5.77 3.01 -8.46
N ALA A 121 6.71 3.85 -8.88
CA ALA A 121 6.56 4.70 -10.06
C ALA A 121 6.93 3.85 -11.30
N ARG A 122 6.40 4.20 -12.48
CA ARG A 122 6.52 3.47 -13.78
C ARG A 122 7.86 2.74 -14.00
N LYS A 123 8.98 3.31 -13.54
CA LYS A 123 10.28 2.64 -13.35
C LYS A 123 10.95 3.16 -12.07
N PHE A 124 11.58 2.27 -11.31
CA PHE A 124 12.36 2.63 -10.12
C PHE A 124 13.76 1.98 -10.15
N TYR A 125 14.79 2.74 -9.74
CA TYR A 125 16.19 2.30 -9.65
C TYR A 125 16.65 2.26 -8.20
N GLY A 126 17.26 1.15 -7.77
CA GLY A 126 17.96 1.08 -6.49
C GLY A 126 19.35 0.46 -6.63
N THR A 127 20.31 0.99 -5.88
CA THR A 127 21.70 0.51 -5.86
C THR A 127 21.96 -0.25 -4.55
N LEU A 128 22.58 -1.43 -4.65
CA LEU A 128 23.18 -2.13 -3.53
C LEU A 128 24.54 -1.48 -3.25
N ILE A 129 24.66 -0.76 -2.13
CA ILE A 129 25.95 -0.26 -1.60
C ILE A 129 26.40 -1.20 -0.49
#